data_AF-A0AAQ0ZI10-F1
#
_entry.id   AF-A0AAQ0ZI10-F1
#
_cell.length_a   1.000
_cell.length_b   1.000
_cell.length_c   1.000
_cell.angle_alpha   90.00
_cell.angle_beta   90.00
_cell.angle_gamma   90.00
#
_symmetry.space_group_name_H-M   'P 1'
#
loop_
_entity.id
_entity.type
_entity.pdbx_description
1 polymer ?
#
loop_
_entity_poly.entity_id
_entity_poly.type
_entity_poly.pdbx_seq_one_letter_code
_entity_poly.pdbx_strand_id
1 'polypeptide(L)'
;MKYLYTLTILIQTFAVVTLYQDPNYQTLALIFAPAILLSLFGGLYFILKNKWLAYIGMLGCVVFVPIGALGVFALRSEMDKEIKRHFLRSLHNE
;
A
#
# COMPACT_ATOMS: atom_id res chain seq x y z
N MET A 1 11.72 3.08 1.52
CA MET A 1 10.24 3.04 1.60
C MET A 1 9.64 1.74 1.08
N LYS A 2 10.13 1.16 -0.03
CA LYS A 2 9.66 -0.14 -0.54
C LYS A 2 9.58 -1.25 0.54
N TYR A 3 10.64 -1.45 1.31
CA TYR A 3 10.66 -2.45 2.39
C TYR A 3 9.60 -2.21 3.47
N LEU A 4 9.32 -0.95 3.81
CA LEU A 4 8.31 -0.58 4.80
C LEU A 4 6.90 -0.88 4.28
N TYR A 5 6.68 -0.67 2.98
CA TYR A 5 5.43 -1.05 2.31
C TYR A 5 5.26 -2.58 2.24
N THR A 6 6.32 -3.31 1.90
CA THR A 6 6.30 -4.78 1.90
C THR A 6 6.02 -5.33 3.30
N LEU A 7 6.64 -4.76 4.34
CA LEU A 7 6.38 -5.13 5.73
C LEU A 7 4.92 -4.87 6.12
N THR A 8 4.34 -3.75 5.67
CA THR A 8 2.92 -3.45 5.87
C THR A 8 2.03 -4.54 5.27
N ILE A 9 2.28 -4.95 4.02
CA ILE A 9 1.51 -6.02 3.36
C ILE A 9 1.67 -7.36 4.09
N LEU A 10 2.88 -7.69 4.54
CA LEU A 10 3.13 -8.94 5.27
C LEU A 10 2.33 -8.99 6.58
N ILE A 11 2.31 -7.89 7.34
CA ILE A 11 1.54 -7.80 8.58
C ILE A 11 0.04 -7.88 8.30
N GLN A 12 -0.46 -7.17 7.28
CA GLN A 12 -1.88 -7.24 6.88
C GLN A 12 -2.28 -8.66 6.48
N THR A 13 -1.45 -9.33 5.68
CA THR A 13 -1.67 -10.72 5.25
C THR A 13 -1.68 -11.66 6.45
N PHE A 14 -0.71 -11.53 7.35
CA PHE A 14 -0.64 -12.34 8.57
C PHE A 14 -1.90 -12.16 9.42
N ALA A 15 -2.35 -10.92 9.63
CA ALA A 15 -3.56 -10.62 10.39
C ALA A 15 -4.83 -11.22 9.77
N VAL A 16 -4.97 -11.22 8.44
CA VAL A 16 -6.14 -11.83 7.79
C VAL A 16 -6.08 -13.36 7.86
N VAL A 17 -4.89 -13.96 7.71
CA VAL A 17 -4.72 -15.41 7.85
C VAL A 17 -5.08 -15.87 9.26
N THR A 18 -4.67 -15.14 10.31
CA THR A 18 -5.05 -15.48 11.69
C THR A 18 -6.55 -15.33 11.93
N LEU A 19 -7.19 -14.29 11.37
CA LEU A 19 -8.65 -14.14 11.46
C LEU A 19 -9.41 -15.25 10.72
N TYR A 20 -8.85 -15.76 9.61
CA TYR A 20 -9.48 -16.82 8.82
C TYR A 20 -9.46 -18.19 9.55
N GLN A 21 -8.50 -18.41 10.46
CA GLN A 21 -8.38 -19.65 11.23
C GLN A 21 -9.45 -19.77 12.32
N ASP A 22 -10.02 -18.66 12.79
CA ASP A 22 -11.09 -18.66 13.79
C ASP A 22 -12.46 -18.59 13.08
N PRO A 23 -13.35 -19.59 13.26
CA PRO A 23 -14.68 -19.62 12.65
C PRO A 23 -15.53 -18.39 12.95
N ASN A 24 -15.35 -17.76 14.12
CA ASN A 24 -16.12 -16.59 14.53
C ASN A 24 -15.74 -15.33 13.74
N TYR A 25 -14.54 -15.30 13.15
CA TYR A 25 -14.00 -14.14 12.45
C TYR A 25 -13.83 -14.35 10.93
N GLN A 26 -14.29 -15.49 10.39
CA GLN A 26 -14.22 -15.76 8.96
C GLN A 26 -14.89 -14.68 8.10
N THR A 27 -16.02 -14.14 8.54
CA THR A 27 -16.71 -13.05 7.82
C THR A 27 -15.86 -11.78 7.81
N LEU A 28 -15.18 -11.43 8.91
CA LEU A 28 -14.25 -10.30 8.92
C LEU A 28 -13.05 -10.55 8.00
N ALA A 29 -12.49 -11.76 8.00
CA ALA A 29 -11.39 -12.12 7.11
C ALA A 29 -11.77 -11.97 5.63
N LEU A 30 -12.99 -12.36 5.25
CA LEU A 30 -13.54 -12.18 3.90
C LEU A 30 -13.73 -10.72 3.52
N ILE A 31 -14.15 -9.86 4.47
CA ILE A 31 -14.29 -8.41 4.25
C ILE A 31 -12.91 -7.74 4.08
N PHE A 32 -11.89 -8.22 4.78
CA PHE A 32 -10.54 -7.65 4.75
C PHE A 32 -9.66 -8.17 3.61
N ALA A 33 -9.94 -9.36 3.06
CA ALA A 33 -9.18 -9.93 1.95
C ALA A 33 -9.11 -9.02 0.70
N PRO A 34 -10.20 -8.36 0.24
CA PRO A 34 -10.15 -7.39 -0.86
C PRO A 34 -9.20 -6.22 -0.59
N ALA A 35 -9.10 -5.77 0.66
CA ALA A 35 -8.20 -4.68 1.04
C ALA A 35 -6.72 -5.07 0.88
N ILE A 36 -6.36 -6.35 1.12
CA ILE A 36 -5.01 -6.86 0.83
C ILE A 36 -4.73 -6.83 -0.67
N LEU A 37 -5.69 -7.24 -1.50
CA LEU A 37 -5.53 -7.18 -2.97
C LEU A 37 -5.29 -5.74 -3.43
N LEU A 38 -6.07 -4.79 -2.92
CA LEU A 38 -5.87 -3.36 -3.17
C LEU A 38 -4.47 -2.90 -2.73
N SER A 39 -4.01 -3.29 -1.53
CA SER A 39 -2.66 -3.01 -1.05
C SER A 39 -1.57 -3.63 -1.94
N LEU A 40 -1.78 -4.82 -2.51
CA LEU A 40 -0.86 -5.44 -3.46
C LEU A 40 -0.75 -4.64 -4.76
N PHE A 41 -1.87 -4.07 -5.26
CA PHE A 41 -1.84 -3.14 -6.39
C PHE A 41 -1.01 -1.88 -6.09
N GLY A 42 -1.01 -1.39 -4.86
CA GLY A 42 -0.07 -0.35 -4.42
C GLY A 42 1.40 -0.79 -4.50
N GLY A 43 1.69 -2.08 -4.32
CA GLY A 43 3.05 -2.61 -4.46
C GLY A 43 3.55 -2.49 -5.90
N LEU A 44 2.66 -2.68 -6.87
CA LEU A 44 2.96 -2.53 -8.30
C LEU A 44 3.35 -1.09 -8.68
N TYR A 45 2.91 -0.08 -7.91
CA TYR A 45 3.36 1.30 -8.12
C TYR A 45 4.88 1.45 -8.04
N PHE A 46 5.56 0.69 -7.17
CA PHE A 46 7.03 0.77 -7.06
C PHE A 46 7.75 0.32 -8.34
N ILE A 47 7.09 -0.44 -9.21
CA ILE A 47 7.63 -0.95 -10.48
C ILE A 47 7.14 -0.08 -11.65
N LEU A 48 5.82 0.07 -11.77
CA LEU A 48 5.18 0.71 -12.92
C LEU A 48 5.17 2.24 -12.83
N LYS A 49 5.41 2.81 -11.64
CA LYS A 49 5.39 4.26 -11.38
C LYS A 49 4.08 4.96 -11.80
N ASN A 50 2.99 4.20 -11.88
CA ASN A 50 1.67 4.73 -12.21
C ASN A 50 0.93 5.23 -10.96
N LYS A 51 0.62 6.53 -10.92
CA LYS A 51 -0.05 7.20 -9.78
C LYS A 51 -1.38 6.54 -9.38
N TRP A 52 -2.13 6.01 -10.34
CA TRP A 52 -3.40 5.31 -10.07
C TRP A 52 -3.22 4.09 -9.17
N LEU A 53 -2.14 3.34 -9.37
CA LEU A 53 -1.82 2.18 -8.53
C LEU A 53 -1.50 2.59 -7.09
N ALA A 54 -0.83 3.73 -6.91
CA ALA A 54 -0.56 4.24 -5.58
C ALA A 54 -1.85 4.61 -4.84
N TYR A 55 -2.80 5.28 -5.50
CA TYR A 55 -4.10 5.61 -4.88
C TYR A 55 -4.92 4.38 -4.52
N ILE A 56 -4.98 3.39 -5.41
CA ILE A 56 -5.65 2.10 -5.16
C ILE A 56 -4.99 1.38 -3.97
N GLY A 57 -3.65 1.38 -3.92
CA GLY A 57 -2.86 0.88 -2.80
C GLY A 57 -3.16 1.55 -1.47
N MET A 58 -3.25 2.88 -1.47
CA MET A 58 -3.59 3.66 -0.29
C MET A 58 -4.98 3.31 0.24
N LEU A 59 -5.97 3.15 -0.64
CA LEU A 59 -7.33 2.74 -0.24
C LEU A 59 -7.32 1.37 0.46
N GLY A 60 -6.58 0.39 -0.08
CA GLY A 60 -6.41 -0.92 0.58
C GLY A 60 -5.75 -0.80 1.95
N CYS A 61 -4.76 0.07 2.08
CA CYS A 61 -4.06 0.29 3.35
C CYS A 61 -4.95 0.97 4.41
N VAL A 62 -5.83 1.91 4.04
CA VAL A 62 -6.68 2.65 5.01
C VAL A 62 -7.58 1.71 5.82
N VAL A 63 -7.93 0.54 5.29
CA VAL A 63 -8.76 -0.44 5.98
C VAL A 63 -8.06 -1.06 7.21
N PHE A 64 -6.72 -1.04 7.25
CA PHE A 64 -5.92 -1.70 8.29
C PHE A 64 -5.25 -0.69 9.25
N VAL A 65 -5.99 0.25 9.84
CA VAL A 65 -5.40 1.18 10.83
C VAL A 65 -5.05 0.44 12.12
N PRO A 66 -3.83 0.61 12.70
CA PRO A 66 -2.80 1.58 12.37
C PRO A 66 -1.76 1.12 11.34
N ILE A 67 -1.63 -0.18 11.10
CA ILE A 67 -0.58 -0.79 10.26
C ILE A 67 -0.54 -0.19 8.85
N GLY A 68 -1.72 -0.04 8.24
CA GLY A 68 -1.89 0.54 6.92
C GLY A 68 -1.49 2.02 6.81
N ALA A 69 -1.46 2.78 7.92
CA ALA A 69 -0.93 4.13 7.89
C ALA A 69 0.55 4.16 7.48
N LEU A 70 1.32 3.12 7.87
CA LEU A 70 2.71 2.94 7.41
C LEU A 70 2.77 2.72 5.90
N GLY A 71 1.85 1.91 5.35
CA GLY A 71 1.74 1.66 3.92
C GLY A 71 1.39 2.93 3.14
N VAL A 72 0.42 3.70 3.62
CA VAL A 72 0.04 5.00 3.04
C VAL A 72 1.22 5.96 3.06
N PHE A 73 1.93 6.05 4.19
CA PHE A 73 3.10 6.91 4.31
C PHE A 73 4.23 6.51 3.35
N ALA A 74 4.49 5.20 3.21
CA ALA A 74 5.49 4.69 2.29
C ALA A 74 5.17 5.01 0.82
N LEU A 75 3.90 4.83 0.40
CA LEU A 75 3.46 5.18 -0.95
C LEU A 75 3.53 6.68 -1.21
N ARG A 76 3.03 7.49 -0.26
CA ARG A 76 3.03 8.95 -0.39
C ARG A 76 4.44 9.51 -0.47
N SER A 77 5.35 9.04 0.38
CA SER A 77 6.75 9.45 0.34
C SER A 77 7.44 9.10 -0.99
N GLU A 78 7.10 7.95 -1.59
CA GLU A 78 7.65 7.56 -2.88
C GLU A 78 7.09 8.42 -4.04
N MET A 79 5.79 8.74 -4.00
CA MET A 79 5.16 9.68 -4.94
C MET A 79 5.78 11.07 -4.88
N ASP A 80 5.97 11.62 -3.68
CA ASP A 80 6.58 12.94 -3.51
C ASP A 80 8.02 12.97 -4.06
N LYS A 81 8.79 11.89 -3.87
CA LYS A 81 10.14 11.76 -4.46
C LYS A 81 10.12 11.73 -5.98
N GLU A 82 9.11 11.13 -6.57
CA GLU A 82 8.96 11.04 -8.03
C GLU A 82 8.55 12.39 -8.62
N ILE A 83 7.59 13.08 -7.99
CA ILE A 83 7.19 14.44 -8.36
C ILE A 83 8.39 15.39 -8.26
N LYS A 84 9.14 15.34 -7.16
CA LYS A 84 10.34 16.17 -6.98
C LYS A 84 11.41 15.89 -8.04
N ARG A 85 11.60 14.62 -8.42
CA ARG A 85 12.53 14.25 -9.51
C ARG A 85 12.10 14.81 -10.87
N HIS A 86 10.81 14.77 -11.19
CA HIS A 86 10.29 15.37 -12.42
C HIS A 86 10.48 16.88 -12.44
N PHE A 87 10.22 17.56 -11.32
CA PHE A 87 10.40 19.00 -11.19
C PHE A 87 11.86 19.45 -11.32
N LEU A 88 12.80 18.75 -10.69
CA LEU A 88 14.23 19.06 -10.82
C LEU A 88 14.74 18.83 -12.25
N ARG A 89 14.20 17.84 -12.97
CA ARG A 89 14.54 17.61 -14.38
C ARG A 89 14.00 18.70 -15.30
N SER A 90 12.81 19.25 -15.04
CA SER A 90 12.31 20.37 -15.84
C SER A 90 13.17 21.61 -15.63
N LEU A 91 13.58 21.91 -14.39
CA LEU A 91 14.46 23.05 -14.07
C LEU A 91 15.88 22.95 -14.66
N HIS A 92 16.39 21.74 -14.90
CA HIS A 92 17.73 21.56 -15.49
C HIS A 92 17.72 21.60 -17.03
N ASN A 93 16.56 21.39 -17.64
CA ASN A 93 16.39 21.40 -19.09
C ASN A 93 15.91 22.76 -19.63
N GLU A 94 15.77 23.76 -18.75
CA GLU A 94 15.57 25.18 -19.06
C GLU A 94 16.90 25.95 -18.90
#